data_AF-A0A8B8K236-F1
#
_entry.id   AF-A0A8B8K236-F1
#
_cell.length_a   1.000
_cell.length_b   1.000
_cell.length_c   1.000
_cell.angle_alpha   90.00
_cell.angle_beta   90.00
_cell.angle_gamma   90.00
#
_symmetry.space_group_name_H-M   'P 1'
#
loop_
_entity.id
_entity.type
_entity.pdbx_description
1 polymer ?
#
loop_
_entity_poly.entity_id
_entity_poly.type
_entity_poly.pdbx_seq_one_letter_code
_entity_poly.pdbx_strand_id
1 'polypeptide(L)'
;MRNTTMENRTGFESLLSLYRSTDVLQEREKILRCIASSADPNIVLEVLNLLLSDEIPDQDIIYVLWGISLEGSEIALKWLMVNSDEKADEIEAFFASRMNHSIVMNLKLSIEQVRIKARWIGV
;
A
#
# COMPACT_ATOMS: atom_id res chain seq x y z
N MET A 1 -1.28 -16.91 -24.61
CA MET A 1 -0.47 -16.03 -23.73
C MET A 1 -1.36 -14.85 -23.39
N ARG A 2 -1.73 -14.66 -22.12
CA ARG A 2 -2.76 -13.69 -21.73
C ARG A 2 -2.15 -12.29 -21.62
N ASN A 3 -2.86 -11.30 -22.14
CA ASN A 3 -2.59 -9.86 -22.05
C ASN A 3 -2.79 -9.30 -20.61
N THR A 4 -2.50 -10.08 -19.57
CA THR A 4 -2.92 -9.81 -18.18
C THR A 4 -2.41 -8.46 -17.66
N THR A 5 -1.21 -8.03 -18.04
CA THR A 5 -0.64 -6.77 -17.54
C THR A 5 -1.35 -5.53 -18.10
N MET A 6 -1.84 -5.60 -19.35
CA MET A 6 -2.51 -4.48 -20.00
C MET A 6 -3.97 -4.35 -19.52
N GLU A 7 -4.67 -5.48 -19.37
CA GLU A 7 -6.04 -5.53 -18.84
C GLU A 7 -6.10 -5.11 -17.37
N ASN A 8 -5.12 -5.53 -16.56
CA ASN A 8 -5.03 -5.12 -15.16
C ASN A 8 -4.76 -3.61 -15.04
N ARG A 9 -3.93 -3.03 -15.92
CA ARG A 9 -3.64 -1.59 -15.95
C ARG A 9 -4.87 -0.77 -16.34
N THR A 10 -5.59 -1.15 -17.40
CA THR A 10 -6.83 -0.44 -17.78
C THR A 10 -7.92 -0.60 -16.74
N GLY A 11 -8.02 -1.77 -16.09
CA GLY A 11 -8.91 -1.99 -14.95
C GLY A 11 -8.58 -1.10 -13.75
N PHE A 12 -7.30 -0.97 -13.40
CA PHE A 12 -6.83 -0.09 -12.34
C PHE A 12 -7.18 1.38 -12.60
N GLU A 13 -6.84 1.91 -13.78
CA GLU A 13 -7.15 3.30 -14.16
C GLU A 13 -8.66 3.58 -14.16
N SER A 14 -9.46 2.61 -14.62
CA SER A 14 -10.92 2.73 -14.61
C SER A 14 -11.48 2.80 -13.18
N LEU A 15 -10.95 1.97 -12.28
CA LEU A 15 -11.31 1.98 -10.86
C LEU A 15 -10.87 3.28 -10.17
N LEU A 16 -9.69 3.81 -10.49
CA LEU A 16 -9.22 5.08 -9.93
C LEU A 16 -10.07 6.26 -10.42
N SER A 17 -10.44 6.27 -11.70
CA SER A 17 -11.39 7.25 -12.24
C SER A 17 -12.74 7.17 -11.54
N LEU A 18 -13.24 5.96 -11.25
CA LEU A 18 -14.50 5.75 -10.55
C LEU A 18 -14.41 6.27 -9.11
N TYR A 19 -13.32 5.98 -8.40
CA TYR A 19 -13.06 6.48 -7.05
C TYR A 19 -13.14 8.02 -6.99
N ARG A 20 -12.54 8.72 -7.96
CA ARG A 20 -12.58 10.18 -8.05
C ARG A 20 -13.97 10.74 -8.36
N SER A 21 -14.80 9.99 -9.09
CA SER A 21 -16.14 10.41 -9.49
C SER A 21 -17.23 10.15 -8.45
N THR A 22 -16.98 9.21 -7.54
CA THR A 22 -17.96 8.76 -6.54
C THR A 22 -17.78 9.49 -5.22
N ASP A 23 -18.87 9.96 -4.63
CA ASP A 23 -18.94 10.56 -3.27
C ASP A 23 -19.43 9.56 -2.20
N VAL A 24 -19.96 8.41 -2.64
CA VAL A 24 -20.47 7.34 -1.78
C VAL A 24 -19.32 6.58 -1.11
N LEU A 25 -19.18 6.72 0.21
CA LEU A 25 -18.18 6.05 1.05
C LEU A 25 -18.10 4.53 0.83
N GLN A 26 -19.26 3.86 0.73
CA GLN A 26 -19.32 2.40 0.60
C GLN A 26 -18.81 1.92 -0.77
N GLU A 27 -18.99 2.73 -1.81
CA GLU A 27 -18.44 2.44 -3.13
C GLU A 27 -16.94 2.73 -3.16
N ARG A 28 -16.50 3.83 -2.53
CA ARG A 28 -15.07 4.13 -2.34
C ARG A 28 -14.33 3.00 -1.65
N GLU A 29 -14.87 2.47 -0.55
CA GLU A 29 -14.30 1.31 0.15
C GLU A 29 -14.16 0.11 -0.79
N LYS A 30 -15.22 -0.24 -1.53
CA LYS A 30 -15.20 -1.39 -2.46
C LYS A 30 -14.15 -1.20 -3.55
N ILE A 31 -14.07 0.00 -4.12
CA ILE A 31 -13.12 0.32 -5.17
C ILE A 31 -11.68 0.21 -4.64
N LEU A 32 -11.38 0.85 -3.50
CA LEU A 32 -10.06 0.81 -2.88
C LEU A 32 -9.63 -0.61 -2.51
N ARG A 33 -10.57 -1.41 -1.95
CA ARG A 33 -10.28 -2.81 -1.63
C ARG A 33 -10.02 -3.67 -2.86
N CYS A 34 -10.77 -3.47 -3.94
CA CYS A 34 -10.55 -4.16 -5.21
C CYS A 34 -9.20 -3.81 -5.83
N ILE A 35 -8.83 -2.53 -5.81
CA ILE A 35 -7.55 -2.04 -6.30
C ILE A 35 -6.39 -2.66 -5.49
N ALA A 36 -6.49 -2.65 -4.16
CA ALA A 36 -5.45 -3.14 -3.27
C ALA A 36 -5.30 -4.68 -3.28
N SER A 37 -6.35 -5.42 -3.63
CA SER A 37 -6.33 -6.88 -3.72
C SER A 37 -5.60 -7.43 -4.95
N SER A 38 -5.05 -6.56 -5.81
CA SER A 38 -4.31 -6.98 -6.99
C SER A 38 -3.00 -7.68 -6.61
N ALA A 39 -2.72 -8.81 -7.25
CA ALA A 39 -1.47 -9.54 -7.11
C ALA A 39 -0.36 -9.03 -8.07
N ASP A 40 -0.65 -8.03 -8.91
CA ASP A 40 0.33 -7.45 -9.83
C ASP A 40 1.27 -6.51 -9.07
N PRO A 41 2.60 -6.76 -9.04
CA PRO A 41 3.55 -5.91 -8.33
C PRO A 41 3.55 -4.46 -8.78
N ASN A 42 3.28 -4.18 -10.07
CA ASN A 42 3.25 -2.81 -10.56
C ASN A 42 2.08 -2.03 -9.96
N ILE A 43 0.91 -2.68 -9.87
CA ILE A 43 -0.30 -2.07 -9.29
C ILE A 43 -0.11 -1.87 -7.79
N VAL A 44 0.43 -2.87 -7.08
CA VAL A 44 0.70 -2.75 -5.64
C VAL A 44 1.62 -1.56 -5.36
N LEU A 45 2.69 -1.39 -6.14
CA LEU A 45 3.60 -0.25 -6.00
C LEU A 45 2.91 1.09 -6.29
N GLU A 46 2.06 1.16 -7.30
CA GLU A 46 1.30 2.36 -7.63
C GLU A 46 0.30 2.72 -6.53
N VAL A 47 -0.39 1.73 -5.97
CA VAL A 47 -1.29 1.89 -4.82
C VAL A 47 -0.54 2.36 -3.57
N LEU A 48 0.67 1.84 -3.31
CA LEU A 48 1.51 2.31 -2.20
C LEU A 48 1.98 3.75 -2.40
N ASN A 49 2.32 4.14 -3.64
CA ASN A 49 2.67 5.52 -3.94
C ASN A 49 1.47 6.47 -3.81
N LEU A 50 0.27 6.03 -4.20
CA LEU A 50 -0.98 6.76 -3.99
C LEU A 50 -1.33 6.90 -2.50
N LEU A 51 -0.99 5.89 -1.69
CA LEU A 51 -1.15 5.96 -0.24
C LEU A 51 -0.25 7.01 0.41
N LEU A 52 0.98 7.16 -0.11
CA LEU A 52 1.89 8.22 0.33
C LEU A 52 1.55 9.59 -0.28
N SER A 53 0.74 9.63 -1.34
CA SER A 53 0.26 10.89 -1.89
C SER A 53 -0.92 11.38 -1.05
N ASP A 54 -1.11 12.70 -1.01
CA ASP A 54 -2.25 13.31 -0.32
C ASP A 54 -3.57 13.16 -1.12
N GLU A 55 -3.61 12.21 -2.05
CA GLU A 55 -4.78 11.93 -2.91
C GLU A 55 -5.84 11.10 -2.19
N ILE A 56 -5.41 10.22 -1.27
CA ILE A 56 -6.30 9.38 -0.47
C ILE A 56 -6.46 10.03 0.92
N PRO A 57 -7.69 10.39 1.33
CA PRO A 57 -7.94 10.90 2.68
C PRO A 57 -7.48 9.91 3.76
N ASP A 58 -6.99 10.41 4.90
CA ASP A 58 -6.46 9.56 5.98
C ASP A 58 -7.41 8.46 6.45
N GLN A 59 -8.72 8.74 6.45
CA GLN A 59 -9.77 7.79 6.80
C GLN A 59 -9.95 6.65 5.78
N ASP A 60 -9.57 6.87 4.52
CA ASP A 60 -9.69 5.89 3.44
C ASP A 60 -8.45 4.97 3.36
N ILE A 61 -7.32 5.39 3.93
CA ILE A 61 -6.05 4.64 3.97
C ILE A 61 -6.23 3.24 4.56
N ILE A 62 -7.07 3.11 5.59
CA ILE A 62 -7.30 1.81 6.25
C ILE A 62 -7.92 0.77 5.32
N TYR A 63 -8.77 1.19 4.38
CA TYR A 63 -9.43 0.26 3.45
C TYR A 63 -8.48 -0.26 2.39
N VAL A 64 -7.49 0.55 1.99
CA VAL A 64 -6.40 0.13 1.11
C VAL A 64 -5.53 -0.88 1.83
N LEU A 65 -5.05 -0.57 3.04
CA LEU A 65 -4.17 -1.46 3.80
C LEU A 65 -4.80 -2.82 4.11
N TRP A 66 -6.11 -2.85 4.42
CA TRP A 66 -6.84 -4.11 4.61
C TRP A 66 -7.13 -4.86 3.32
N GLY A 67 -7.09 -4.19 2.18
CA GLY A 67 -7.30 -4.81 0.88
C GLY A 67 -6.04 -5.46 0.30
N ILE A 68 -4.85 -5.12 0.81
CA ILE A 68 -3.59 -5.69 0.33
C ILE A 68 -3.58 -7.21 0.58
N SER A 69 -3.44 -7.98 -0.50
CA SER A 69 -3.33 -9.44 -0.42
C SER A 69 -2.02 -9.87 0.27
N LEU A 70 -1.90 -11.15 0.63
CA LEU A 70 -0.66 -11.67 1.23
C LEU A 70 0.54 -11.46 0.30
N GLU A 71 0.34 -11.68 -1.01
CA GLU A 71 1.33 -11.45 -2.06
C GLU A 71 1.68 -9.96 -2.20
N GLY A 72 0.67 -9.08 -2.15
CA GLY A 72 0.86 -7.63 -2.15
C GLY A 72 1.61 -7.13 -0.91
N SER A 73 1.40 -7.78 0.24
CA SER A 73 2.09 -7.46 1.49
C SER A 73 3.58 -7.76 1.41
N GLU A 74 3.97 -8.88 0.78
CA GLU A 74 5.39 -9.18 0.55
C GLU A 74 6.05 -8.13 -0.38
N ILE A 75 5.32 -7.66 -1.40
CA ILE A 75 5.79 -6.62 -2.31
C ILE A 75 5.89 -5.27 -1.59
N ALA A 76 4.91 -4.93 -0.75
CA ALA A 76 4.93 -3.72 0.07
C ALA A 76 6.11 -3.71 1.06
N LEU A 77 6.38 -4.86 1.69
CA LEU A 77 7.54 -5.04 2.56
C LEU A 77 8.86 -4.94 1.78
N LYS A 78 8.96 -5.59 0.60
CA LYS A 78 10.15 -5.46 -0.26
C LYS A 78 10.36 -4.03 -0.72
N TRP A 79 9.29 -3.33 -1.09
CA TRP A 79 9.36 -1.92 -1.45
C TRP A 79 9.87 -1.08 -0.27
N LEU A 80 9.37 -1.32 0.94
CA LEU A 80 9.86 -0.67 2.15
C LEU A 80 11.35 -0.98 2.42
N MET A 81 11.79 -2.22 2.18
CA MET A 81 13.19 -2.65 2.35
C MET A 81 14.15 -2.07 1.30
N VAL A 82 13.68 -1.77 0.10
CA VAL A 82 14.50 -1.25 -1.02
C VAL A 82 14.63 0.27 -0.97
N ASN A 83 13.72 0.96 -0.29
CA ASN A 83 13.84 2.40 -0.05
C ASN A 83 14.94 2.69 1.00
N SER A 84 15.68 3.79 0.82
CA SER A 84 16.71 4.23 1.76
C SER A 84 16.15 4.43 3.16
N ASP A 85 16.99 4.33 4.20
CA ASP A 85 16.59 4.56 5.60
C ASP A 85 15.79 5.86 5.78
N GLU A 86 16.18 6.92 5.06
CA GLU A 86 15.50 8.22 5.06
C GLU A 86 14.03 8.13 4.57
N LYS A 87 13.78 7.34 3.53
CA LYS A 87 12.42 7.14 3.00
C LYS A 87 11.61 6.17 3.85
N ALA A 88 12.25 5.22 4.52
CA ALA A 88 11.60 4.40 5.53
C ALA A 88 11.13 5.24 6.74
N ASP A 89 11.96 6.20 7.17
CA ASP A 89 11.62 7.14 8.24
C ASP A 89 10.47 8.09 7.84
N GLU A 90 10.44 8.56 6.59
CA GLU A 90 9.29 9.32 6.04
C GLU A 90 7.99 8.50 6.06
N ILE A 91 8.05 7.23 5.67
CA ILE A 91 6.90 6.32 5.69
C ILE A 91 6.42 6.09 7.13
N GLU A 92 7.35 5.88 8.07
CA GLU A 92 7.01 5.71 9.47
C GLU A 92 6.36 6.98 10.04
N ALA A 93 6.90 8.16 9.73
CA ALA A 93 6.34 9.44 10.14
C ALA A 93 4.94 9.70 9.55
N PHE A 94 4.74 9.38 8.28
CA PHE A 94 3.45 9.47 7.60
C PHE A 94 2.39 8.66 8.36
N PHE A 95 2.62 7.37 8.57
CA PHE A 95 1.66 6.50 9.25
C PHE A 95 1.50 6.86 10.73
N ALA A 96 2.57 7.29 11.41
CA ALA A 96 2.50 7.72 12.80
C ALA A 96 1.60 8.95 13.01
N SER A 97 1.53 9.85 12.02
CA SER A 97 0.71 11.07 12.10
C SER A 97 -0.75 10.85 11.69
N ARG A 98 -1.03 9.87 10.83
CA ARG A 98 -2.35 9.69 10.18
C ARG A 98 -3.12 8.45 10.66
N MET A 99 -2.47 7.48 11.30
CA MET A 99 -3.10 6.21 11.70
C MET A 99 -3.25 6.02 13.21
N ASN A 100 -4.22 5.18 13.58
CA ASN A 100 -4.39 4.79 14.98
C ASN A 100 -3.14 4.07 15.51
N HIS A 101 -2.80 4.33 16.78
CA HIS A 101 -1.62 3.82 17.47
C HIS A 101 -1.40 2.30 17.28
N SER A 102 -2.46 1.49 17.28
CA SER A 102 -2.34 0.03 17.09
C SER A 102 -1.74 -0.34 15.73
N ILE A 103 -2.08 0.38 14.66
CA ILE A 103 -1.56 0.10 13.31
C ILE A 103 -0.11 0.56 13.21
N VAL A 104 0.19 1.75 13.75
CA VAL A 104 1.55 2.29 13.84
C VAL A 104 2.46 1.32 14.58
N MET A 105 2.01 0.75 15.70
CA MET A 105 2.82 -0.18 16.49
C MET A 105 3.10 -1.49 15.74
N ASN A 106 2.12 -2.02 15.00
CA ASN A 106 2.33 -3.20 14.15
C ASN A 106 3.32 -2.91 13.01
N LEU A 107 3.23 -1.74 12.39
CA LEU A 107 4.15 -1.33 11.33
C LEU A 107 5.59 -1.23 11.84
N LYS A 108 5.79 -0.56 12.99
CA LYS A 108 7.10 -0.46 13.66
C LYS A 108 7.67 -1.82 14.03
N LEU A 109 6.86 -2.72 14.58
CA LEU A 109 7.30 -4.07 14.91
C LEU A 109 7.71 -4.86 13.67
N SER A 110 6.96 -4.73 12.58
CA SER A 110 7.30 -5.38 11.31
C SER A 110 8.64 -4.86 10.74
N ILE A 111 8.84 -3.54 10.75
CA ILE A 111 10.08 -2.88 10.32
C ILE A 111 11.27 -3.33 11.18
N GLU A 112 11.12 -3.34 12.50
CA GLU A 112 12.19 -3.76 13.41
C GLU A 112 12.54 -5.24 13.24
N GLN A 113 11.55 -6.12 13.06
CA GLN A 113 11.80 -7.53 12.75
C GLN A 113 12.60 -7.69 11.45
N VAL A 114 12.32 -6.86 10.45
CA VAL A 114 13.06 -6.85 9.18
C VAL A 114 14.48 -6.32 9.37
N ARG A 115 14.68 -5.20 10.08
CA ARG A 115 16.01 -4.64 10.40
C ARG A 115 16.88 -5.62 11.18
N ILE A 116 16.28 -6.36 12.11
CA ILE A 116 16.95 -7.45 12.83
C ILE A 116 17.38 -8.53 11.84
N LYS A 117 16.47 -9.07 11.01
CA LYS A 117 16.80 -10.09 10.00
C LYS A 117 17.91 -9.64 9.05
N ALA A 118 17.88 -8.39 8.57
CA ALA A 118 18.91 -7.84 7.70
C ALA A 118 20.29 -7.84 8.39
N ARG A 119 20.37 -7.42 9.65
CA ARG A 119 21.61 -7.46 10.46
C ARG A 119 22.15 -8.89 10.65
N TRP A 120 21.27 -9.88 10.81
CA TRP A 120 21.69 -11.29 10.97
C TRP A 120 22.21 -11.91 9.66
N ILE A 121 21.72 -11.45 8.51
CA ILE A 121 22.09 -11.99 7.20
C ILE A 121 23.40 -11.36 6.68
N GLY A 122 23.87 -10.26 7.27
CA GLY A 122 25.21 -9.71 7.02
C GLY A 122 25.42 -9.13 5.62
N VAL A 123 24.45 -8.37 5.12
CA VAL A 123 24.65 -7.47 3.96
C VAL A 123 25.16 -6.12 4.46
#